data_AF-V5H4X3-F1
#
_entry.id   AF-V5H4X3-F1
#
_cell.length_a   1.000
_cell.length_b   1.000
_cell.length_c   1.000
_cell.angle_alpha   90.00
_cell.angle_beta   90.00
_cell.angle_gamma   90.00
#
_symmetry.space_group_name_H-M   'P 1'
#
loop_
_entity.id
_entity.type
_entity.pdbx_description
1 polymer ?
#
loop_
_entity_poly.entity_id
_entity_poly.type
_entity_poly.pdbx_seq_one_letter_code
_entity_poly.pdbx_strand_id
1 'polypeptide(L)'
;MLYNTPAMVHLTRDEALKSTSPRLKALKHYQNGFEPIHEQLWDKALIDFSWLDNHGLVQQTTFSDGSKITANFSDQAFDKDSIDVAAASIKAILSNGEVIKWKAKLNRR
;
A
#
# COMPACT_ATOMS: atom_id res chain seq x y z
N MET A 1 -1.85 -3.47 2.96
CA MET A 1 -0.57 -2.75 2.82
C MET A 1 -0.22 -1.94 4.08
N LEU A 2 -1.14 -1.17 4.67
CA LEU A 2 -0.88 -0.32 5.85
C LEU A 2 -0.16 -1.02 7.03
N TYR A 3 -0.49 -2.29 7.28
CA TYR A 3 0.12 -3.10 8.36
C TYR A 3 1.25 -4.03 7.88
N ASN A 4 1.74 -3.83 6.65
CA ASN A 4 2.73 -4.69 6.00
C ASN A 4 2.40 -6.21 5.99
N THR A 5 1.12 -6.58 6.15
CA THR A 5 0.69 -7.98 6.10
C THR A 5 0.51 -8.43 4.64
N PRO A 6 1.12 -9.55 4.21
CA PRO A 6 0.89 -10.12 2.89
C PRO A 6 -0.59 -10.44 2.66
N ALA A 7 -1.05 -10.30 1.41
CA ALA A 7 -2.43 -10.63 1.07
C ALA A 7 -2.62 -12.15 1.03
N MET A 8 -3.70 -12.65 1.62
CA MET A 8 -4.16 -14.02 1.41
C MET A 8 -4.85 -14.12 0.05
N VAL A 9 -4.28 -14.88 -0.87
CA VAL A 9 -4.76 -14.98 -2.25
C VAL A 9 -5.39 -16.34 -2.50
N HIS A 10 -6.64 -16.32 -2.98
CA HIS A 10 -7.30 -17.47 -3.55
C HIS A 10 -7.41 -17.31 -5.07
N LEU A 11 -7.08 -18.38 -5.80
CA LEU A 11 -7.14 -18.47 -7.25
C LEU A 11 -7.86 -19.76 -7.63
N THR A 12 -8.86 -19.64 -8.51
CA THR A 12 -9.45 -20.81 -9.16
C THR A 12 -8.54 -21.30 -10.28
N ARG A 13 -8.69 -22.58 -10.65
CA ARG A 13 -7.89 -23.18 -11.73
C ARG A 13 -8.06 -22.42 -13.05
N ASP A 14 -9.29 -22.04 -13.39
CA ASP A 14 -9.59 -21.34 -14.64
C ASP A 14 -8.93 -19.95 -14.71
N GLU A 15 -8.84 -19.25 -13.59
CA GLU A 15 -8.12 -17.98 -13.50
C GLU A 15 -6.61 -18.14 -13.65
N ALA A 16 -6.05 -19.25 -13.13
CA ALA A 16 -4.61 -19.53 -13.17
C ALA A 16 -4.12 -19.98 -14.56
N LEU A 17 -4.98 -20.59 -15.38
CA LEU A 17 -4.62 -21.13 -16.69
C LEU A 17 -4.48 -20.07 -17.78
N LYS A 18 -4.94 -18.84 -17.56
CA LYS A 18 -4.90 -17.75 -18.56
C LYS A 18 -4.11 -16.57 -18.01
N SER A 19 -2.91 -16.33 -18.54
CA SER A 19 -2.09 -15.15 -18.17
C SER A 19 -2.80 -13.81 -18.41
N THR A 20 -3.83 -13.79 -19.26
CA THR A 20 -4.68 -12.63 -19.53
C THR A 20 -5.80 -12.43 -18.49
N SER A 21 -5.97 -13.35 -17.55
CA SER A 21 -6.97 -13.31 -16.47
C SER A 21 -6.97 -11.96 -15.76
N PRO A 22 -8.13 -11.29 -15.63
CA PRO A 22 -8.25 -10.05 -14.86
C PRO A 22 -7.75 -10.20 -13.42
N ARG A 23 -7.97 -11.39 -12.82
CA ARG A 23 -7.51 -11.70 -11.46
C ARG A 23 -5.99 -11.72 -11.38
N LEU A 24 -5.31 -12.40 -12.31
CA LEU A 24 -3.83 -12.44 -12.34
C LEU A 24 -3.23 -11.04 -12.58
N LYS A 25 -3.85 -10.23 -13.46
CA LYS A 25 -3.42 -8.83 -13.67
C LYS A 25 -3.54 -7.99 -12.40
N ALA A 26 -4.64 -8.14 -11.66
CA ALA A 26 -4.84 -7.44 -10.40
C ALA A 26 -3.83 -7.87 -9.31
N LEU A 27 -3.55 -9.18 -9.22
CA LEU A 27 -2.57 -9.72 -8.28
C LEU A 27 -1.15 -9.25 -8.61
N LYS A 28 -0.76 -9.26 -9.89
CA LYS A 28 0.54 -8.71 -10.31
C LYS A 28 0.66 -7.23 -10.00
N HIS A 29 -0.40 -6.45 -10.24
CA HIS A 29 -0.43 -5.03 -9.90
C HIS A 29 -0.30 -4.78 -8.38
N TYR A 30 -0.96 -5.59 -7.56
CA TYR A 30 -0.77 -5.57 -6.10
C TYR A 30 0.67 -5.91 -5.71
N GLN A 31 1.20 -7.02 -6.24
CA GLN A 31 2.56 -7.49 -5.97
C GLN A 31 3.59 -6.39 -6.28
N ASN A 32 3.51 -5.76 -7.45
CA ASN A 32 4.44 -4.68 -7.85
C ASN A 32 4.46 -3.50 -6.87
N GLY A 33 3.36 -3.23 -6.17
CA GLY A 33 3.31 -2.18 -5.15
C GLY A 33 3.71 -2.66 -3.75
N PHE A 34 3.43 -3.93 -3.44
CA PHE A 34 3.63 -4.51 -2.11
C PHE A 34 5.05 -5.02 -1.89
N GLU A 35 5.62 -5.68 -2.89
CA GLU A 35 6.93 -6.34 -2.83
C GLU A 35 8.04 -5.43 -2.28
N PRO A 36 8.34 -4.26 -2.87
CA PRO A 36 9.41 -3.40 -2.37
C PRO A 36 9.15 -2.86 -0.95
N ILE A 37 7.88 -2.63 -0.58
CA ILE A 37 7.52 -2.24 0.80
C ILE A 37 7.79 -3.40 1.76
N HIS A 38 7.39 -4.61 1.38
CA HIS A 38 7.50 -5.78 2.23
C HIS A 38 8.94 -6.23 2.41
N GLU A 39 9.74 -6.21 1.34
CA GLU A 39 11.17 -6.52 1.39
C GLU A 39 11.93 -5.64 2.38
N GLN A 40 11.56 -4.36 2.51
CA GLN A 40 12.16 -3.45 3.48
C GLN A 40 11.65 -3.70 4.92
N LEU A 41 10.39 -4.09 5.08
CA LEU A 41 9.67 -4.00 6.35
C LEU A 41 9.33 -5.35 7.00
N TRP A 42 9.61 -6.49 6.35
CA TRP A 42 9.15 -7.82 6.82
C TRP A 42 9.66 -8.17 8.23
N ASP A 43 10.84 -7.70 8.62
CA ASP A 43 11.47 -7.93 9.93
C ASP A 43 11.44 -6.69 10.85
N LYS A 44 10.70 -5.63 10.45
CA LYS A 44 10.62 -4.38 11.20
C LYS A 44 9.38 -4.36 12.07
N ALA A 45 9.55 -3.98 13.34
CA ALA A 45 8.43 -3.86 14.25
C ALA A 45 7.57 -2.65 13.86
N LEU A 46 6.25 -2.83 13.89
CA LEU A 46 5.29 -1.74 13.88
C LEU A 46 5.31 -1.10 15.27
N ILE A 47 5.78 0.13 15.38
CA ILE A 47 6.00 0.79 16.68
C ILE A 47 4.98 1.89 16.98
N ASP A 48 4.27 2.40 15.97
CA ASP A 48 3.27 3.44 16.15
C ASP A 48 2.19 3.40 15.05
N PHE A 49 1.00 3.88 15.41
CA PHE A 49 -0.15 4.01 14.52
C PHE A 49 -0.94 5.29 14.85
N SER A 50 -1.22 6.11 13.83
CA SER A 50 -1.90 7.39 13.99
C SER A 50 -2.96 7.64 12.92
N TRP A 51 -3.96 8.44 13.31
CA TRP A 51 -5.03 8.96 12.46
C TRP A 51 -4.62 10.39 12.10
N LEU A 52 -4.44 10.68 10.81
CA LEU A 52 -3.97 11.98 10.33
C LEU A 52 -5.11 12.95 10.02
N ASP A 53 -6.34 12.44 9.95
CA ASP A 53 -7.57 13.20 9.80
C ASP A 53 -8.56 12.90 10.93
N ASN A 54 -9.55 13.78 11.10
CA ASN A 54 -10.55 13.64 12.16
C ASN A 54 -11.58 12.53 11.87
N HIS A 55 -11.66 12.06 10.63
CA HIS A 55 -12.58 11.02 10.20
C HIS A 55 -11.96 9.61 10.24
N GLY A 56 -10.64 9.52 10.38
CA GLY A 56 -9.94 8.24 10.36
C GLY A 56 -9.76 7.59 9.01
N LEU A 57 -9.97 8.35 7.95
CA LEU A 57 -9.78 7.86 6.59
C LEU A 57 -8.34 7.98 6.15
N VAL A 58 -7.51 8.76 6.85
CA VAL A 58 -6.09 8.87 6.59
C VAL A 58 -5.33 8.34 7.78
N GLN A 59 -4.63 7.23 7.58
CA GLN A 59 -3.96 6.48 8.64
C GLN A 59 -2.50 6.31 8.32
N GLN A 60 -1.65 6.33 9.34
CA GLN A 60 -0.21 6.13 9.21
C GLN A 60 0.29 5.09 10.19
N THR A 61 1.15 4.21 9.69
CA THR A 61 1.94 3.27 10.48
C THR A 61 3.40 3.68 10.45
N THR A 62 4.08 3.65 11.60
CA THR A 62 5.54 3.86 11.70
C THR A 62 6.23 2.57 12.10
N PHE A 63 7.33 2.24 11.42
CA PHE A 63 8.14 1.06 11.66
C PHE A 63 9.44 1.40 12.41
N SER A 64 10.05 0.40 13.04
CA SER A 64 11.22 0.56 13.92
C SER A 64 12.47 1.10 13.24
N ASP A 65 12.55 1.03 11.91
CA ASP A 65 13.65 1.60 11.11
C ASP A 65 13.37 3.06 10.67
N GLY A 66 12.25 3.65 11.11
CA GLY A 66 11.82 5.00 10.73
C GLY A 66 10.96 5.06 9.48
N SER A 67 10.75 3.94 8.78
CA SER A 67 9.86 3.89 7.62
C SER A 67 8.42 4.18 8.01
N LYS A 68 7.65 4.79 7.11
CA LYS A 68 6.25 5.16 7.31
C LYS A 68 5.40 4.70 6.14
N ILE A 69 4.25 4.11 6.43
CA ILE A 69 3.21 3.84 5.43
C ILE A 69 1.99 4.69 5.78
N THR A 70 1.59 5.56 4.87
CA THR A 70 0.35 6.34 4.97
C THR A 70 -0.66 5.81 3.97
N ALA A 71 -1.87 5.48 4.43
CA ALA A 71 -2.99 5.06 3.60
C ALA A 71 -4.11 6.08 3.66
N ASN A 72 -4.63 6.45 2.50
CA ASN A 72 -5.80 7.31 2.36
C ASN A 72 -6.96 6.49 1.79
N PHE A 73 -7.93 6.19 2.66
CA PHE A 73 -9.15 5.46 2.36
C PHE A 73 -10.28 6.36 1.87
N SER A 74 -10.11 7.69 1.92
CA SER A 74 -11.10 8.64 1.42
C SER A 74 -11.10 8.72 -0.11
N ASP A 75 -12.13 9.38 -0.64
CA ASP A 75 -12.25 9.73 -2.05
C ASP A 75 -11.59 11.08 -2.40
N GLN A 76 -11.02 11.78 -1.42
CA GLN A 76 -10.31 13.05 -1.60
C GLN A 76 -8.80 12.87 -1.46
N ALA A 77 -8.03 13.72 -2.14
CA ALA A 77 -6.60 13.80 -1.87
C ALA A 77 -6.37 14.37 -0.45
N PHE A 78 -5.36 13.85 0.23
CA PHE A 78 -4.91 14.37 1.51
C PHE A 78 -3.56 15.06 1.31
N ASP A 79 -3.48 16.34 1.66
CA ASP A 79 -2.26 17.14 1.60
C ASP A 79 -2.18 18.00 2.86
N LYS A 80 -1.38 17.57 3.84
CA LYS A 80 -1.20 18.25 5.12
C LYS A 80 0.15 17.90 5.72
N ASP A 81 0.81 18.86 6.38
CA ASP A 81 2.05 18.64 7.15
C ASP A 81 3.15 17.91 6.35
N SER A 82 3.30 18.25 5.07
CA SER A 82 4.21 17.61 4.09
C SER A 82 3.87 16.16 3.70
N ILE A 83 2.67 15.70 4.02
CA ILE A 83 2.14 14.38 3.66
C ILE A 83 1.13 14.54 2.53
N ASP A 84 1.56 14.26 1.29
CA ASP A 84 0.70 14.16 0.11
C ASP A 84 0.32 12.69 -0.18
N VAL A 85 -0.97 12.36 -0.14
CA VAL A 85 -1.48 11.02 -0.47
C VAL A 85 -2.77 11.16 -1.28
N ALA A 86 -2.76 10.67 -2.51
CA ALA A 86 -3.93 10.71 -3.38
C ALA A 86 -5.11 9.89 -2.81
N ALA A 87 -6.33 10.20 -3.24
CA ALA A 87 -7.53 9.45 -2.87
C ALA A 87 -7.40 7.94 -3.17
N ALA A 88 -7.89 7.11 -2.25
CA ALA A 88 -7.89 5.64 -2.34
C ALA A 88 -6.51 5.05 -2.69
N SER A 89 -5.45 5.56 -2.07
CA SER A 89 -4.06 5.20 -2.37
C SER A 89 -3.20 5.10 -1.11
N ILE A 90 -1.96 4.65 -1.29
CA ILE A 90 -0.93 4.63 -0.25
C ILE A 90 0.28 5.44 -0.70
N LYS A 91 1.01 5.95 0.29
CA LYS A 91 2.38 6.46 0.17
C LYS A 91 3.24 5.78 1.24
N ALA A 92 4.29 5.08 0.84
CA ALA A 92 5.31 4.58 1.74
C ALA A 92 6.59 5.41 1.56
N ILE A 93 7.17 5.84 2.68
CA ILE A 93 8.49 6.48 2.75
C ILE A 93 9.36 5.51 3.53
N LEU A 94 10.30 4.88 2.82
CA LEU A 94 11.14 3.81 3.36
C LEU A 94 12.47 4.38 3.86
N SER A 95 13.07 3.73 4.87
CA SER A 95 14.34 4.14 5.47
C SER A 95 15.53 4.04 4.50
N ASN A 96 15.40 3.23 3.44
CA ASN A 96 16.36 3.14 2.33
C ASN A 96 16.30 4.34 1.36
N GLY A 97 15.39 5.30 1.57
CA GLY A 97 15.22 6.49 0.74
C GLY A 97 14.16 6.35 -0.37
N GLU A 98 13.60 5.15 -0.59
CA GLU A 98 12.56 4.95 -1.58
C GLU A 98 11.22 5.54 -1.15
N VAL A 99 10.50 6.12 -2.12
CA VAL A 99 9.13 6.60 -1.94
C VAL A 99 8.21 5.88 -2.90
N ILE A 100 7.29 5.09 -2.37
CA ILE A 100 6.37 4.26 -3.15
C ILE A 100 4.98 4.86 -3.05
N LYS A 101 4.40 5.24 -4.19
CA LYS A 101 3.00 5.67 -4.30
C LYS A 101 2.23 4.60 -5.07
N TRP A 102 1.19 4.03 -4.47
CA TRP A 102 0.43 2.94 -5.09
C TRP A 102 -1.08 3.11 -4.90
N LYS A 103 -1.86 2.71 -5.91
CA LYS A 103 -3.32 2.79 -5.93
C LYS A 103 -3.92 1.46 -6.38
N ALA A 104 -5.04 1.06 -5.76
CA ALA A 104 -5.66 -0.24 -6.02
C ALA A 104 -6.22 -0.42 -7.43
N LYS A 105 -6.74 0.65 -8.04
CA LYS A 105 -7.16 0.60 -9.45
C LYS A 105 -5.93 0.75 -10.34
N LEU A 106 -5.72 -0.19 -11.26
CA LEU A 106 -4.84 0.03 -12.41
C LEU A 106 -5.30 1.31 -13.11
N ASN A 107 -4.37 2.22 -13.41
CA ASN A 107 -4.65 3.32 -14.33
C ASN A 107 -5.19 2.70 -15.62
N ARG A 108 -6.48 2.94 -15.93
CA ARG A 108 -7.02 2.64 -17.24
C ARG A 108 -6.28 3.56 -18.21
N ARG A 109 -5.32 2.99 -18.95
CA ARG A 109 -4.74 3.63 -20.12
C ARG A 109 -5.80 3.76 -21.20
#